data_AF-A0A962UUS6-F1
#
_entry.id   AF-A0A962UUS6-F1
#
_cell.length_a   1.000
_cell.length_b   1.000
_cell.length_c   1.000
_cell.angle_alpha   90.00
_cell.angle_beta   90.00
_cell.angle_gamma   90.00
#
_symmetry.space_group_name_H-M   'P 1'
#
loop_
_entity.id
_entity.type
_entity.pdbx_description
1 polymer ?
#
loop_
_entity_poly.entity_id
_entity_poly.type
_entity_poly.pdbx_seq_one_letter_code
_entity_poly.pdbx_strand_id
1 'polypeptide(L)'
;FFNTQVETGTYIKESVILPKVRVGKNCKLIRCIVDKGTVIPDGFEIGVDAALDRKRFLVTEQGIVLVTPGMMNQRLHYERD
;
A
#
# COMPACT_ATOMS: atom_id res chain seq x y z
N PHE A 1 -14.48 -3.01 0.96
CA PHE A 1 -13.46 -3.85 1.61
C PHE A 1 -13.82 -5.32 1.47
N PHE A 2 -13.61 -5.95 0.32
CA PHE A 2 -13.82 -7.41 0.20
C PHE A 2 -12.48 -8.07 -0.13
N ASN A 3 -12.23 -9.24 0.47
CA ASN A 3 -11.05 -10.06 0.23
C ASN A 3 -9.70 -9.35 0.51
N THR A 4 -9.66 -8.42 1.46
CA THR A 4 -8.42 -7.80 1.93
C THR A 4 -7.85 -8.63 3.08
N GLN A 5 -6.54 -8.90 3.05
CA GLN A 5 -5.83 -9.68 4.06
C GLN A 5 -4.72 -8.83 4.68
N VAL A 6 -4.59 -8.88 6.00
CA VAL A 6 -3.54 -8.18 6.76
C VAL A 6 -2.90 -9.18 7.70
N GLU A 7 -1.61 -9.41 7.52
CA GLU A 7 -0.85 -10.38 8.30
C GLU A 7 -0.39 -9.82 9.66
N THR A 8 0.00 -10.71 10.56
CA THR A 8 0.35 -10.41 11.95
C THR A 8 1.46 -9.38 12.08
N GLY A 9 1.37 -8.54 13.13
CA GLY A 9 2.38 -7.54 13.48
C GLY A 9 2.31 -6.25 12.64
N THR A 10 1.41 -6.17 11.67
CA THR A 10 1.23 -4.99 10.84
C THR A 10 0.46 -3.88 11.55
N TYR A 11 0.96 -2.66 11.45
CA TYR A 11 0.34 -1.44 11.97
C TYR A 11 -0.18 -0.56 10.83
N ILE A 12 -1.48 -0.24 10.87
CA ILE A 12 -2.15 0.61 9.87
C ILE A 12 -2.83 1.78 10.59
N LYS A 13 -2.50 3.01 10.20
CA LYS A 13 -3.09 4.23 10.77
C LYS A 13 -3.43 5.25 9.68
N GLU A 14 -4.58 5.90 9.80
CA GLU A 14 -5.02 7.01 8.92
C GLU A 14 -4.97 6.66 7.42
N SER A 15 -5.27 5.41 7.08
CA SER A 15 -5.04 4.87 5.73
C SER A 15 -6.31 4.27 5.12
N VAL A 16 -6.41 4.32 3.80
CA VAL A 16 -7.49 3.70 3.02
C VAL A 16 -6.93 2.50 2.27
N ILE A 17 -7.47 1.32 2.56
CA ILE A 17 -7.03 0.06 1.95
C ILE A 17 -8.13 -0.45 1.02
N LEU A 18 -7.88 -0.47 -0.29
CA LEU A 18 -8.86 -0.90 -1.28
C LEU A 18 -9.06 -2.44 -1.24
N PRO A 19 -10.12 -2.96 -1.91
CA PRO A 19 -10.40 -4.39 -1.96
C PRO A 19 -9.24 -5.21 -2.55
N LYS A 20 -9.20 -6.50 -2.20
CA LYS A 20 -8.21 -7.47 -2.70
C LYS A 20 -6.74 -7.16 -2.37
N VAL A 21 -6.46 -6.16 -1.54
CA VAL A 21 -5.11 -5.88 -1.07
C VAL A 21 -4.63 -6.97 -0.11
N ARG A 22 -3.37 -7.39 -0.23
CA ARG A 22 -2.72 -8.28 0.73
C ARG A 22 -1.57 -7.52 1.38
N VAL A 23 -1.56 -7.44 2.70
CA VAL A 23 -0.49 -6.79 3.46
C VAL A 23 0.27 -7.83 4.25
N GLY A 24 1.57 -7.95 4.00
CA GLY A 24 2.49 -8.86 4.67
C GLY A 24 2.67 -8.56 6.16
N LYS A 25 3.49 -9.38 6.83
CA LYS A 25 3.75 -9.31 8.28
C LYS A 25 4.57 -8.08 8.62
N ASN A 26 4.39 -7.55 9.84
CA ASN A 26 5.24 -6.50 10.40
C ASN A 26 5.37 -5.24 9.51
N CYS A 27 4.35 -4.92 8.71
CA CYS A 27 4.33 -3.70 7.90
C CYS A 27 3.94 -2.48 8.73
N LYS A 28 4.30 -1.29 8.26
CA LYS A 28 3.88 -0.02 8.85
C LYS A 28 3.31 0.88 7.77
N LEU A 29 1.99 1.06 7.78
CA LEU A 29 1.24 1.84 6.79
C LEU A 29 0.61 3.05 7.47
N ILE A 30 1.08 4.25 7.15
CA ILE A 30 0.63 5.51 7.77
C ILE A 30 0.22 6.48 6.67
N ARG A 31 -0.97 7.07 6.78
CA ARG A 31 -1.44 8.13 5.87
C ARG A 31 -1.32 7.77 4.38
N CYS A 32 -1.68 6.54 4.03
CA CYS A 32 -1.57 6.04 2.67
C CYS A 32 -2.91 5.54 2.09
N ILE A 33 -2.98 5.54 0.77
CA ILE A 33 -4.04 4.92 -0.02
C ILE A 33 -3.40 3.77 -0.79
N VAL A 34 -3.82 2.53 -0.52
CA VAL A 34 -3.32 1.34 -1.22
C VAL A 34 -4.38 0.86 -2.20
N ASP A 35 -4.06 0.92 -3.50
CA ASP A 35 -4.98 0.61 -4.58
C ASP A 35 -5.29 -0.90 -4.66
N LYS A 36 -6.41 -1.21 -5.32
CA LYS A 36 -7.02 -2.54 -5.41
C LYS A 36 -6.02 -3.60 -5.87
N GLY A 37 -6.00 -4.72 -5.17
CA GLY A 37 -5.22 -5.89 -5.58
C GLY A 37 -3.71 -5.76 -5.39
N THR A 38 -3.23 -4.67 -4.76
CA THR A 38 -1.82 -4.49 -4.43
C THR A 38 -1.39 -5.49 -3.36
N VAL A 39 -0.21 -6.08 -3.53
CA VAL A 39 0.46 -6.91 -2.51
C VAL A 39 1.58 -6.10 -1.86
N ILE A 40 1.54 -5.94 -0.54
CA ILE A 40 2.58 -5.28 0.24
C ILE A 40 3.44 -6.38 0.89
N PRO A 41 4.77 -6.43 0.61
CA PRO A 41 5.66 -7.45 1.20
C PRO A 41 5.79 -7.35 2.71
N ASP A 42 6.30 -8.40 3.36
CA ASP A 42 6.63 -8.37 4.79
C ASP A 42 7.63 -7.25 5.12
N GLY A 43 7.46 -6.60 6.27
CA GLY A 43 8.35 -5.56 6.79
C GLY A 43 8.29 -4.23 6.04
N PHE A 44 7.34 -4.05 5.11
CA PHE A 44 7.29 -2.85 4.28
C PHE A 44 6.78 -1.63 5.05
N GLU A 45 7.46 -0.50 4.88
CA GLU A 45 7.10 0.77 5.50
C GLU A 45 6.65 1.79 4.45
N ILE A 46 5.47 2.39 4.67
CA ILE A 46 4.82 3.38 3.81
C ILE A 46 4.27 4.50 4.68
N GLY A 47 4.61 5.75 4.33
CA GLY A 47 4.27 6.94 5.11
C GLY A 47 5.12 7.11 6.37
N VAL A 48 6.32 6.51 6.39
CA VAL A 48 7.27 6.56 7.51
C VAL A 48 8.44 7.48 7.19
N ASP A 49 9.01 7.36 5.99
CA ASP A 49 10.07 8.24 5.46
C ASP A 49 9.58 8.90 4.17
N ALA A 50 9.26 10.20 4.26
CA ALA A 50 8.73 10.95 3.14
C ALA A 50 9.71 11.05 1.95
N ALA A 51 11.01 11.05 2.18
CA ALA A 51 12.00 11.11 1.09
C ALA A 51 12.09 9.77 0.37
N LEU A 52 12.05 8.66 1.12
CA LEU A 52 12.01 7.32 0.54
C LEU A 52 10.68 7.05 -0.18
N ASP A 53 9.57 7.49 0.38
CA ASP A 53 8.24 7.34 -0.22
C ASP A 53 8.13 8.09 -1.54
N ARG A 54 8.65 9.33 -1.61
CA ARG A 54 8.68 10.12 -2.86
C ARG A 54 9.52 9.48 -3.97
N LYS A 55 10.48 8.63 -3.62
CA LYS A 55 11.27 7.87 -4.61
C LYS A 55 10.51 6.66 -5.16
N ARG A 56 9.55 6.12 -4.40
CA ARG A 56 8.85 4.86 -4.71
C ARG A 56 7.42 5.07 -5.22
N PHE A 57 6.75 6.12 -4.75
CA PHE A 57 5.31 6.29 -4.84
C PHE A 57 4.92 7.73 -5.19
N LEU A 58 3.66 7.90 -5.59
CA LEU A 58 3.07 9.22 -5.67
C LEU A 58 2.78 9.71 -4.24
N VAL A 59 3.31 10.88 -3.88
CA VAL A 59 3.11 11.48 -2.56
C VAL A 59 2.61 12.90 -2.72
N THR A 60 1.45 13.21 -2.14
CA THR A 60 0.87 14.56 -2.19
C THR A 60 1.73 15.58 -1.43
N GLU A 61 1.44 16.87 -1.62
CA GLU A 61 2.08 17.94 -0.85
C GLU A 61 1.81 17.79 0.66
N GLN A 62 0.59 17.36 1.01
CA GLN A 62 0.20 17.11 2.39
C GLN A 62 0.79 15.81 2.96
N GLY A 63 1.50 15.01 2.16
CA GLY A 63 2.18 13.79 2.59
C GLY A 63 1.30 12.54 2.58
N ILE A 64 0.24 12.50 1.77
CA ILE A 64 -0.54 11.27 1.55
C ILE A 64 0.15 10.43 0.48
N VAL A 65 0.40 9.15 0.77
CA VAL A 65 1.09 8.24 -0.14
C VAL A 65 0.06 7.42 -0.93
N LEU A 66 0.08 7.47 -2.26
CA LEU A 66 -0.68 6.57 -3.13
C LEU A 66 0.22 5.41 -3.59
N VAL A 67 -0.21 4.18 -3.33
CA VAL A 67 0.47 2.95 -3.70
C VAL A 67 -0.39 2.18 -4.69
N THR A 68 0.19 1.80 -5.83
CA THR A 68 -0.50 1.04 -6.89
C THR A 68 0.26 -0.25 -7.24
N PRO A 69 -0.41 -1.25 -7.85
CA PRO A 69 0.28 -2.45 -8.30
C PRO A 69 1.45 -2.15 -9.24
N GLY A 70 1.28 -1.21 -10.17
CA GLY A 70 2.33 -0.81 -11.11
C GLY A 70 3.58 -0.24 -10.43
N MET A 71 3.40 0.60 -9.40
CA MET A 71 4.52 1.12 -8.59
C MET A 71 5.26 0.01 -7.83
N MET A 72 4.55 -1.08 -7.51
CA MET A 72 5.10 -2.26 -6.85
C MET A 72 5.59 -3.33 -7.84
N ASN A 73 5.69 -3.02 -9.13
CA ASN A 73 6.05 -3.95 -10.20
C ASN A 73 5.16 -5.21 -10.27
N GLN A 74 3.86 -5.02 -10.01
CA GLN A 74 2.83 -6.06 -10.06
C GLN A 74 1.97 -5.88 -11.30
N ARG A 75 1.39 -6.97 -11.80
CA ARG A 75 0.45 -6.93 -12.93
C ARG A 75 -0.73 -6.03 -12.59
N LEU A 76 -1.04 -5.09 -13.49
CA LEU A 76 -2.21 -4.23 -13.36
C LEU A 76 -3.49 -5.07 -13.52
N HIS A 77 -4.41 -4.95 -12.57
CA HIS A 77 -5.69 -5.67 -12.56
C HIS A 77 -6.73 -5.09 -13.56
N TYR A 78 -6.29 -4.38 -14.60
CA TYR A 78 -7.17 -3.71 -15.58
C TYR A 78 -7.81 -4.66 -16.60
N GLU A 79 -7.35 -5.91 -16.67
CA GLU A 79 -7.94 -6.90 -17.56
C GLU A 79 -9.07 -7.61 -16.83
N ARG A 80 -10.31 -7.21 -17.18
CA ARG A 80 -11.47 -8.08 -16.98
C ARG A 80 -11.25 -9.32 -17.85
N ASP A 81 -11.23 -10.48 -17.20
CA ASP A 81 -11.91 -11.66 -17.75
C ASP A 81 -13.40 -11.54 -17.37
#